data_AF-A0A1V2TCI1-F1
#
_entry.id   AF-A0A1V2TCI1-F1
#
_cell.length_a   1.000
_cell.length_b   1.000
_cell.length_c   1.000
_cell.angle_alpha   90.00
_cell.angle_beta   90.00
_cell.angle_gamma   90.00
#
_symmetry.space_group_name_H-M   'P 1'
#
loop_
_entity.id
_entity.type
_entity.pdbx_description
1 polymer ?
#
loop_
_entity_poly.entity_id
_entity_poly.type
_entity_poly.pdbx_seq_one_letter_code
_entity_poly.pdbx_strand_id
1 'polypeptide(L)'
;MPGDVATARQLWWGVIGLGLVQLAASMIEALGLREEFTADILEQAHTTDPQLTSATAGLMVSIAFVMVGIIGVVVAVVAAVIVHQLGRGKIWARTVMTFAGVWLVFMAIGTMFALDAVSGAASLVAGAASIVQGVLAAGAIYLCYRPESARYFQRRQQ
;
A
#
# COMPACT_ATOMS: atom_id res chain seq x y z
N MET A 1 4.80 -12.99 -24.18
CA MET A 1 5.28 -12.30 -22.97
C MET A 1 6.34 -13.20 -22.35
N PRO A 2 7.55 -12.72 -22.04
CA PRO A 2 8.59 -13.55 -21.41
C PRO A 2 8.12 -14.10 -20.06
N GLY A 3 8.57 -15.29 -19.68
CA GLY A 3 8.20 -15.93 -18.41
C GLY A 3 8.48 -15.03 -17.21
N ASP A 4 9.62 -14.36 -17.19
CA ASP A 4 10.03 -13.46 -16.10
C ASP A 4 9.08 -12.27 -15.91
N VAL A 5 8.52 -11.72 -17.00
CA VAL A 5 7.53 -10.65 -16.92
C VAL A 5 6.21 -11.19 -16.35
N ALA A 6 5.88 -12.46 -16.65
CA ALA A 6 4.65 -13.09 -16.15
C ALA A 6 4.74 -13.35 -14.65
N THR A 7 5.89 -13.84 -14.20
CA THR A 7 6.21 -13.99 -12.78
C THR A 7 6.23 -12.64 -12.08
N ALA A 8 6.88 -11.61 -12.64
CA ALA A 8 6.86 -10.25 -12.08
C ALA A 8 5.43 -9.71 -11.93
N ARG A 9 4.55 -9.98 -12.92
CA ARG A 9 3.13 -9.63 -12.84
C ARG A 9 2.43 -10.32 -11.67
N GLN A 10 2.70 -11.61 -11.45
CA GLN A 10 2.13 -12.37 -10.34
C GLN A 10 2.60 -11.85 -8.97
N LEU A 11 3.89 -11.50 -8.85
CA LEU A 11 4.44 -10.90 -7.63
C LEU A 11 3.73 -9.58 -7.30
N TRP A 12 3.49 -8.72 -8.30
CA TRP A 12 2.75 -7.48 -8.10
C TRP A 12 1.28 -7.70 -7.73
N TRP A 13 0.62 -8.74 -8.25
CA TRP A 13 -0.70 -9.12 -7.77
C TRP A 13 -0.68 -9.56 -6.30
N GLY A 14 0.39 -10.25 -5.87
CA GLY A 14 0.63 -10.55 -4.46
C GLY A 14 0.75 -9.28 -3.60
N VAL A 15 1.51 -8.28 -4.05
CA VAL A 15 1.65 -6.99 -3.37
C VAL A 15 0.29 -6.29 -3.24
N ILE A 16 -0.48 -6.21 -4.33
CA ILE A 16 -1.81 -5.58 -4.33
C ILE A 16 -2.77 -6.32 -3.40
N GLY A 17 -2.80 -7.66 -3.46
CA GLY A 17 -3.65 -8.48 -2.62
C GLY A 17 -3.33 -8.30 -1.13
N LEU A 18 -2.05 -8.32 -0.75
CA LEU A 18 -1.62 -8.05 0.61
C LEU A 18 -1.98 -6.63 1.06
N GLY A 19 -1.84 -5.64 0.18
CA GLY A 19 -2.19 -4.25 0.48
C GLY A 19 -3.68 -4.08 0.75
N LEU A 20 -4.53 -4.76 0.00
CA LEU A 20 -5.99 -4.78 0.23
C LEU A 20 -6.36 -5.46 1.55
N VAL A 21 -5.69 -6.56 1.90
CA VAL A 21 -5.91 -7.24 3.19
C VAL A 21 -5.48 -6.36 4.35
N GLN A 22 -4.32 -5.69 4.26
CA GLN A 22 -3.88 -4.72 5.25
C GLN A 22 -4.86 -3.55 5.38
N LEU A 23 -5.31 -2.98 4.26
CA LEU A 23 -6.31 -1.90 4.28
C LEU A 23 -7.58 -2.35 4.98
N ALA A 24 -8.09 -3.55 4.67
CA ALA A 24 -9.28 -4.09 5.33
C ALA A 24 -9.06 -4.30 6.84
N ALA A 25 -7.91 -4.85 7.23
CA ALA A 25 -7.56 -5.05 8.64
C ALA A 25 -7.48 -3.71 9.40
N SER A 26 -6.78 -2.72 8.84
CA SER A 26 -6.68 -1.38 9.42
C SER A 26 -8.04 -0.69 9.53
N MET A 27 -8.94 -0.88 8.55
CA MET A 27 -10.30 -0.35 8.61
C MET A 27 -11.13 -1.02 9.72
N ILE A 28 -11.00 -2.34 9.90
CA ILE A 28 -11.69 -3.06 10.98
C ILE A 28 -11.19 -2.57 12.36
N GLU A 29 -9.88 -2.44 12.51
CA GLU A 29 -9.25 -1.94 13.74
C GLU A 29 -9.67 -0.49 14.02
N ALA A 30 -9.65 0.38 13.01
CA ALA A 30 -10.09 1.77 13.12
C ALA A 30 -11.56 1.91 13.57
N LEU A 31 -12.43 0.99 13.15
CA LEU A 31 -13.82 0.96 13.60
C LEU A 31 -13.96 0.58 15.09
N GLY A 32 -13.06 -0.26 15.61
CA GLY A 32 -13.01 -0.60 17.04
C GLY A 32 -12.50 0.54 17.91
N LEU A 33 -11.60 1.36 17.38
CA LEU A 33 -10.96 2.51 18.05
C LEU A 33 -11.68 3.85 17.79
N ARG A 34 -12.81 3.85 17.08
CA ARG A 34 -13.48 5.08 16.62
C ARG A 34 -13.79 6.08 17.75
N GLU A 35 -14.10 5.59 18.94
CA GLU A 35 -14.49 6.41 20.09
C GLU A 35 -13.26 7.10 20.70
N GLU A 36 -12.13 6.39 20.73
CA GLU A 36 -10.83 6.94 21.14
C GLU A 36 -10.35 8.00 20.13
N PHE A 37 -10.40 7.70 18.83
CA PHE A 37 -10.08 8.70 17.80
C PHE A 37 -11.00 9.92 17.83
N THR A 38 -12.28 9.74 18.16
CA THR A 38 -13.22 10.86 18.32
C THR A 38 -12.86 11.70 19.54
N ALA A 39 -12.45 11.07 20.63
CA ALA A 39 -11.99 11.75 21.83
C ALA A 39 -10.70 12.55 21.57
N ASP A 40 -9.72 11.96 20.89
CA ASP A 40 -8.46 12.63 20.51
C ASP A 40 -8.70 13.84 19.60
N ILE A 41 -9.54 13.68 18.57
CA ILE A 41 -9.91 14.78 17.66
C ILE A 41 -10.65 15.87 18.44
N LEU A 42 -11.55 15.51 19.37
CA LEU A 42 -12.29 16.48 20.17
C LEU A 42 -11.36 17.26 21.12
N GLU A 43 -10.44 16.57 21.79
CA GLU A 43 -9.44 17.18 22.68
C GLU A 43 -8.54 18.13 21.89
N GLN A 44 -8.03 17.69 20.74
CA GLN A 44 -7.20 18.53 19.87
C GLN A 44 -8.01 19.70 19.29
N ALA A 45 -9.26 19.48 18.90
CA ALA A 45 -10.16 20.51 18.40
C ALA A 45 -10.50 21.55 19.46
N HIS A 46 -10.71 21.15 20.71
CA HIS A 46 -10.99 22.07 21.82
C HIS A 46 -9.83 23.02 22.12
N THR A 47 -8.60 22.66 21.76
CA THR A 47 -7.46 23.60 21.82
C THR A 47 -7.55 24.74 20.81
N THR A 48 -8.29 24.54 19.70
CA THR A 48 -8.43 25.51 18.60
C THR A 48 -9.79 26.18 18.59
N ASP A 49 -10.87 25.45 18.89
CA ASP A 49 -12.25 25.94 18.93
C ASP A 49 -13.08 25.19 20.00
N PRO A 50 -13.35 25.81 21.17
CA PRO A 50 -14.06 25.20 22.30
C PRO A 50 -15.53 24.84 22.03
N GLN A 51 -16.12 25.32 20.93
CA GLN A 51 -17.53 25.07 20.61
C GLN A 51 -17.76 23.78 19.83
N LEU A 52 -16.70 23.06 19.45
CA LEU A 52 -16.84 21.81 18.70
C LEU A 52 -17.51 20.72 19.55
N THR A 53 -18.62 20.21 19.04
CA THR A 53 -19.41 19.15 19.67
C THR A 53 -18.85 17.76 19.33
N SER A 54 -19.00 16.81 20.26
CA SER A 54 -18.59 15.40 20.06
C SER A 54 -19.23 14.74 18.83
N ALA A 55 -20.47 15.14 18.50
CA ALA A 55 -21.16 14.69 17.30
C ALA A 55 -20.44 15.12 16.00
N THR A 56 -19.89 16.33 15.99
CA THR A 56 -19.14 16.87 14.84
C THR A 56 -17.79 16.15 14.69
N ALA A 57 -17.09 15.92 15.80
CA ALA A 57 -15.83 15.17 15.81
C ALA A 57 -16.02 13.72 15.31
N GLY A 58 -17.06 13.03 15.79
CA GLY A 58 -17.39 11.67 15.34
C GLY A 58 -17.73 11.60 13.85
N LEU A 59 -18.41 12.61 13.32
CA LEU A 59 -18.68 12.73 11.88
C LEU A 59 -17.38 12.93 11.07
N MET A 60 -16.47 13.79 11.54
CA MET A 60 -15.18 14.03 10.89
C MET A 60 -14.32 12.75 10.84
N VAL A 61 -14.22 12.01 11.95
CA VAL A 61 -13.51 10.72 12.01
C VAL A 61 -14.13 9.71 11.05
N SER A 62 -15.45 9.62 11.02
CA SER A 62 -16.17 8.71 10.12
C SER A 62 -15.92 9.06 8.65
N ILE A 63 -15.97 10.34 8.27
CA ILE A 63 -15.65 10.81 6.92
C ILE A 63 -14.20 10.49 6.57
N ALA A 64 -13.27 10.72 7.50
CA ALA A 64 -11.85 10.42 7.30
C ALA A 64 -11.63 8.93 7.02
N PHE A 65 -12.26 8.02 7.77
CA PHE A 65 -12.17 6.58 7.52
C PHE A 65 -12.74 6.18 6.17
N VAL A 66 -13.92 6.71 5.79
CA VAL A 66 -14.49 6.45 4.46
C VAL A 66 -13.55 6.93 3.36
N MET A 67 -12.96 8.12 3.51
CA MET A 67 -12.01 8.68 2.54
C MET A 67 -10.75 7.83 2.43
N VAL A 68 -10.17 7.40 3.55
CA VAL A 68 -9.00 6.51 3.58
C VAL A 68 -9.31 5.19 2.88
N GLY A 69 -10.47 4.60 3.15
CA GLY A 69 -10.93 3.38 2.48
C GLY A 69 -11.06 3.56 0.97
N ILE A 70 -11.71 4.64 0.52
CA ILE A 70 -11.87 4.96 -0.91
C ILE A 70 -10.51 5.16 -1.57
N ILE A 71 -9.63 5.98 -0.97
CA ILE A 71 -8.29 6.26 -1.50
C ILE A 71 -7.48 4.97 -1.61
N GLY A 72 -7.49 4.13 -0.58
CA GLY A 72 -6.78 2.84 -0.60
C GLY A 72 -7.27 1.92 -1.72
N VAL A 73 -8.59 1.83 -1.94
CA VAL A 73 -9.17 1.05 -3.05
C VAL A 73 -8.79 1.64 -4.40
N VAL A 74 -8.86 2.97 -4.57
CA VAL A 74 -8.47 3.65 -5.82
C VAL A 74 -7.00 3.37 -6.13
N VAL A 75 -6.11 3.46 -5.14
CA VAL A 75 -4.68 3.15 -5.29
C VAL A 75 -4.50 1.70 -5.73
N ALA A 76 -5.21 0.74 -5.13
CA ALA A 76 -5.15 -0.66 -5.53
C ALA A 76 -5.62 -0.90 -6.97
N VAL A 77 -6.70 -0.24 -7.40
CA VAL A 77 -7.20 -0.30 -8.78
C VAL A 77 -6.18 0.30 -9.75
N VAL A 78 -5.61 1.46 -9.44
CA VAL A 78 -4.57 2.10 -10.26
C VAL A 78 -3.35 1.20 -10.37
N ALA A 79 -2.91 0.59 -9.27
CA ALA A 79 -1.81 -0.37 -9.27
C ALA A 79 -2.14 -1.58 -10.17
N ALA A 80 -3.33 -2.16 -10.07
CA ALA A 80 -3.77 -3.26 -10.91
C ALA A 80 -3.76 -2.90 -12.41
N VAL A 81 -4.20 -1.69 -12.76
CA VAL A 81 -4.12 -1.17 -14.14
C VAL A 81 -2.66 -1.06 -14.58
N ILE A 82 -1.76 -0.52 -13.75
CA ILE A 82 -0.33 -0.40 -14.08
C ILE A 82 0.30 -1.78 -14.27
N VAL A 83 -0.03 -2.77 -13.44
CA VAL A 83 0.42 -4.17 -13.56
C VAL A 83 -0.06 -4.79 -14.88
N HIS A 84 -1.30 -4.51 -15.27
CA HIS A 84 -1.82 -4.95 -16.56
C HIS A 84 -1.02 -4.31 -17.72
N GLN A 85 -0.71 -3.01 -17.62
CA GLN A 85 0.09 -2.29 -18.62
C GLN A 85 1.55 -2.75 -18.66
N LEU A 86 2.12 -3.17 -17.51
CA LEU A 86 3.44 -3.80 -17.43
C LEU A 86 3.47 -5.09 -18.26
N GLY A 87 2.42 -5.92 -18.15
CA GLY A 87 2.30 -7.12 -18.97
C GLY A 87 2.14 -6.84 -20.48
N ARG A 88 1.71 -5.63 -20.85
CA ARG A 88 1.69 -5.18 -22.25
C ARG A 88 3.05 -4.68 -22.75
N GLY A 89 4.09 -4.65 -21.91
CA GLY A 89 5.44 -4.29 -22.31
C GLY A 89 5.67 -2.77 -22.38
N LYS A 90 4.88 -1.96 -21.66
CA LYS A 90 5.07 -0.50 -21.62
C LYS A 90 6.21 -0.13 -20.67
N ILE A 91 7.23 0.57 -21.18
CA ILE A 91 8.41 0.99 -20.39
C ILE A 91 8.05 1.96 -19.26
N TRP A 92 7.10 2.89 -19.49
CA TRP A 92 6.64 3.80 -18.44
C TRP A 92 6.05 3.05 -17.23
N ALA A 93 5.29 1.97 -17.46
CA ALA A 93 4.76 1.14 -16.37
C ALA A 93 5.90 0.50 -15.55
N ARG A 94 6.98 0.07 -16.22
CA ARG A 94 8.18 -0.43 -15.53
C ARG A 94 8.80 0.64 -14.64
N THR A 95 8.97 1.87 -15.13
CA THR A 95 9.54 2.96 -14.33
C THR A 95 8.70 3.24 -13.09
N VAL A 96 7.38 3.38 -13.24
CA VAL A 96 6.47 3.63 -12.11
C VAL A 96 6.53 2.50 -11.09
N MET A 97 6.51 1.24 -11.54
CA MET A 97 6.61 0.08 -10.65
C MET A 97 7.98 -0.02 -9.97
N THR A 98 9.07 0.38 -10.62
CA THR A 98 10.38 0.45 -9.97
C THR A 98 10.38 1.47 -8.84
N PHE A 99 9.87 2.68 -9.07
CA PHE A 99 9.76 3.69 -8.01
C PHE A 99 8.89 3.20 -6.85
N ALA A 100 7.71 2.65 -7.16
CA ALA A 100 6.81 2.09 -6.15
C ALA A 100 7.47 0.94 -5.37
N GLY A 101 8.18 0.04 -6.05
CA GLY A 101 8.81 -1.10 -5.40
C GLY A 101 10.01 -0.71 -4.54
N VAL A 102 10.82 0.27 -4.98
CA VAL A 102 11.88 0.85 -4.14
C VAL A 102 11.29 1.48 -2.89
N TRP A 103 10.20 2.23 -3.02
CA TRP A 103 9.49 2.80 -1.87
C TRP A 103 9.00 1.72 -0.90
N LEU A 104 8.38 0.64 -1.41
CA LEU A 104 7.94 -0.49 -0.58
C LEU A 104 9.11 -1.19 0.13
N VAL A 105 10.26 -1.32 -0.52
CA VAL A 105 11.48 -1.87 0.10
C VAL A 105 11.96 -0.99 1.25
N PHE A 106 11.96 0.34 1.08
CA PHE A 106 12.31 1.25 2.17
C PHE A 106 11.32 1.17 3.33
N MET A 107 10.02 1.09 3.04
CA MET A 107 9.00 0.87 4.06
C MET A 107 9.21 -0.44 4.81
N ALA A 108 9.50 -1.54 4.09
CA ALA A 108 9.81 -2.83 4.70
C ALA A 108 11.02 -2.76 5.64
N ILE A 109 12.10 -2.11 5.20
CA ILE A 109 13.28 -1.87 6.04
C ILE A 109 12.91 -1.04 7.28
N GLY A 110 12.16 0.05 7.11
CA GLY A 110 11.69 0.88 8.22
C GLY A 110 10.87 0.08 9.23
N THR A 111 9.97 -0.79 8.75
CA THR A 111 9.18 -1.66 9.63
C THR A 111 10.04 -2.65 10.42
N MET A 112 11.18 -3.10 9.88
CA MET A 112 12.11 -3.98 10.60
C MET A 112 12.75 -3.27 11.81
N PHE A 113 13.06 -1.98 11.69
CA PHE A 113 13.59 -1.19 12.82
C PHE A 113 12.52 -0.81 13.84
N ALA A 114 11.26 -0.76 13.43
CA ALA A 114 10.13 -0.48 14.31
C ALA A 114 9.57 -1.72 15.03
N LEU A 115 10.14 -2.91 14.81
CA LEU A 115 9.64 -4.16 15.40
C LEU A 115 9.66 -4.16 16.93
N ASP A 116 10.59 -3.44 17.56
CA ASP A 116 10.69 -3.34 19.03
C ASP A 116 9.50 -2.58 19.66
N ALA A 117 8.80 -1.75 18.86
CA ALA A 117 7.62 -1.01 19.28
C ALA A 117 6.29 -1.75 19.02
N VAL A 118 6.34 -2.99 18.50
CA VAL A 118 5.16 -3.77 18.13
C VAL A 118 4.55 -4.41 19.38
N SER A 119 3.46 -3.83 19.88
CA SER A 119 2.60 -4.45 20.89
C SER A 119 1.34 -5.01 20.22
N GLY A 120 1.16 -6.33 20.29
CA GLY A 120 -0.06 -7.02 19.82
C GLY A 120 0.09 -7.85 18.55
N ALA A 121 -0.85 -8.77 18.36
CA ALA A 121 -0.84 -9.71 17.22
C ALA A 121 -1.16 -9.03 15.88
N ALA A 122 -2.02 -8.00 15.88
CA ALA A 122 -2.41 -7.28 14.66
C ALA A 122 -1.23 -6.49 14.05
N SER A 123 -0.47 -5.77 14.89
CA SER A 123 0.70 -5.01 14.50
C SER A 123 1.83 -5.92 14.00
N LEU A 124 2.00 -7.12 14.60
CA LEU A 124 2.95 -8.13 14.11
C LEU A 124 2.58 -8.64 12.71
N VAL A 125 1.30 -8.95 12.47
CA VAL A 125 0.81 -9.41 11.15
C VAL A 125 0.96 -8.31 10.11
N ALA A 126 0.64 -7.06 10.46
CA ALA A 126 0.81 -5.91 9.57
C ALA A 126 2.28 -5.71 9.17
N GLY A 127 3.21 -5.79 10.13
CA GLY A 127 4.66 -5.70 9.88
C GLY A 127 5.21 -6.88 9.07
N ALA A 128 4.74 -8.11 9.32
CA ALA A 128 5.11 -9.25 8.48
C ALA A 128 4.64 -9.08 7.03
N ALA A 129 3.42 -8.59 6.83
CA ALA A 129 2.87 -8.33 5.51
C ALA A 129 3.60 -7.20 4.76
N SER A 130 4.04 -6.13 5.43
CA SER A 130 4.85 -5.07 4.80
C SER A 130 6.22 -5.59 4.34
N ILE A 131 6.85 -6.46 5.13
CA ILE A 131 8.12 -7.11 4.76
C ILE A 131 7.93 -7.99 3.53
N VAL A 132 6.89 -8.83 3.51
CA VAL A 132 6.58 -9.69 2.37
C VAL A 132 6.31 -8.85 1.11
N GLN A 133 5.54 -7.75 1.22
CA GLN A 133 5.32 -6.83 0.10
C GLN A 133 6.63 -6.25 -0.44
N GLY A 134 7.56 -5.83 0.44
CA GLY A 134 8.87 -5.33 0.05
C GLY A 134 9.69 -6.37 -0.73
N VAL A 135 9.72 -7.63 -0.26
CA VAL A 135 10.43 -8.72 -0.93
C VAL A 135 9.81 -9.05 -2.28
N LEU A 136 8.47 -9.13 -2.37
CA LEU A 136 7.77 -9.36 -3.64
C LEU A 136 8.04 -8.25 -4.65
N ALA A 137 8.02 -7.00 -4.19
CA ALA A 137 8.31 -5.84 -5.04
C ALA A 137 9.76 -5.84 -5.54
N ALA A 138 10.73 -6.15 -4.67
CA ALA A 138 12.13 -6.30 -5.05
C ALA A 138 12.34 -7.41 -6.10
N GLY A 139 11.71 -8.58 -5.88
CA GLY A 139 11.76 -9.69 -6.83
C GLY A 139 11.15 -9.32 -8.19
N ALA A 140 10.04 -8.58 -8.19
CA ALA A 140 9.40 -8.13 -9.42
C ALA A 140 10.27 -7.13 -10.20
N ILE A 141 10.96 -6.20 -9.50
CA ILE A 141 11.92 -5.27 -10.11
C ILE A 141 13.07 -6.05 -10.74
N TYR A 142 13.68 -6.97 -9.98
CA TYR A 142 14.82 -7.76 -10.45
C TYR A 142 14.49 -8.52 -11.75
N LEU A 143 13.34 -9.20 -11.80
CA LEU A 143 12.86 -9.92 -12.99
C LEU A 143 12.60 -9.00 -14.19
N CYS A 144 12.17 -7.76 -13.95
CA CYS A 144 11.92 -6.78 -15.02
C CYS A 144 13.21 -6.22 -15.65
N TYR A 145 14.37 -6.32 -14.98
CA TYR A 145 15.67 -5.85 -15.47
C TYR A 145 16.52 -6.94 -16.13
N ARG A 146 16.10 -8.21 -16.09
CA ARG A 146 16.82 -9.29 -16.77
C ARG A 146 16.92 -9.01 -18.29
N PRO A 147 18.06 -9.31 -18.94
CA PRO A 147 18.28 -8.98 -20.36
C PRO A 147 17.18 -9.47 -21.32
N GLU A 148 16.55 -10.61 -21.03
CA GLU A 148 15.42 -11.11 -21.82
C GLU A 148 14.16 -10.23 -21.69
N SER A 149 13.84 -9.81 -20.47
CA SER A 149 12.77 -8.86 -20.17
C SER A 149 13.06 -7.48 -20.77
N ALA A 150 14.29 -6.98 -20.62
CA ALA A 150 14.69 -5.68 -21.14
C ALA A 150 14.52 -5.57 -22.67
N ARG A 151 14.89 -6.64 -23.41
CA ARG A 151 14.68 -6.73 -24.86
C ARG A 151 13.21 -6.76 -25.25
N TYR A 152 12.32 -7.32 -24.41
CA TYR A 152 10.88 -7.32 -24.66
C TYR A 152 10.27 -5.92 -24.55
N PHE A 153 10.69 -5.16 -23.55
CA PHE A 153 10.27 -3.78 -23.35
C PHE A 153 10.80 -2.84 -24.46
N GLN A 154 12.04 -3.05 -24.92
CA GLN A 154 12.64 -2.27 -26.02
C GLN A 154 12.02 -2.56 -27.39
N ARG A 155 11.69 -3.84 -27.70
CA ARG A 155 11.09 -4.22 -29.00
C ARG A 155 9.67 -3.71 -29.23
N ARG A 156 8.93 -3.36 -28.17
CA ARG A 156 7.56 -2.80 -28.27
C ARG A 156 7.53 -1.27 -28.22
N GLN A 157 8.69 -0.63 -28.25
CA GLN A 157 8.83 0.84 -28.30
C GLN A 157 9.04 1.36 -29.73
N GLN A 158 9.30 0.46 -30.69
CA GLN A 158 9.22 0.67 -32.14
C GLN A 158 7.84 0.25 -32.63
#